data_AF-A0A382WYR8-F1
#
_entry.id   AF-A0A382WYR8-F1
#
_cell.length_a   1.000
_cell.length_b   1.000
_cell.length_c   1.000
_cell.angle_alpha   90.00
_cell.angle_beta   90.00
_cell.angle_gamma   90.00
#
_symmetry.space_group_name_H-M   'P 1'
#
loop_
_entity.id
_entity.type
_entity.pdbx_description
1 polymer ?
#
loop_
_entity_poly.entity_id
_entity_poly.type
_entity_poly.pdbx_seq_one_letter_code
_entity_poly.pdbx_strand_id
1 'polypeptide(L)'
;AAPSVDDTPEGMKNRYYYHWIFDTDNDIATGFKNDAYEGNPTGLAKPIGADLFVQLGWRDGKPNGVYAYDPVDDDVHLVDDYTFSVSGDTISAVIALSDLGLTAGQEVRYSAFQEGASDGWAVDFVESDSLTLKGAASAPVTSVDDPSDMADSSGDIKNISAHVEGDNLHLSMTVYGTAAPSVDDTPEGMKNRYYYHWLFDTDSDIATGFKNDAYEGNSTGLTKPIGADLVVQLGWRDGKPNGVYAYDPVDDDVHLVDDYNFSVSGDTISAVIP
;
A
#
# COMPACT_ATOMS: atom_id res chain seq x y z
N ALA A 1 2.34 10.78 12.59
CA ALA A 1 1.63 9.66 13.22
C ALA A 1 0.13 9.90 13.09
N ALA A 2 -0.73 8.94 13.40
CA ALA A 2 -2.18 9.22 13.45
C ALA A 2 -2.49 10.29 14.52
N PRO A 3 -3.51 11.15 14.32
CA PRO A 3 -3.86 12.18 15.31
C PRO A 3 -4.20 11.56 16.66
N SER A 4 -3.44 11.89 17.71
CA SER A 4 -3.65 11.38 19.07
C SER A 4 -4.35 12.41 19.96
N VAL A 5 -5.07 11.94 20.98
CA VAL A 5 -5.71 12.82 21.97
C VAL A 5 -4.66 13.61 22.73
N ASP A 6 -3.52 12.98 23.05
CA ASP A 6 -2.46 13.59 23.85
C ASP A 6 -1.72 14.71 23.10
N ASP A 7 -1.68 14.65 21.77
CA ASP A 7 -1.07 15.68 20.92
C ASP A 7 -2.05 16.80 20.53
N THR A 8 -3.32 16.70 20.97
CA THR A 8 -4.32 17.71 20.62
C THR A 8 -4.12 18.96 21.47
N PRO A 9 -4.02 20.17 20.86
CA PRO A 9 -3.82 21.41 21.62
C PRO A 9 -4.90 21.65 22.67
N GLU A 10 -4.51 22.26 23.80
CA GLU A 10 -5.43 22.57 24.89
C GLU A 10 -6.59 23.45 24.40
N GLY A 11 -7.83 23.04 24.71
CA GLY A 11 -9.05 23.72 24.27
C GLY A 11 -9.59 23.27 22.90
N MET A 12 -8.86 22.42 22.17
CA MET A 12 -9.34 21.79 20.93
C MET A 12 -9.92 20.39 21.20
N LYS A 13 -10.79 19.90 20.30
CA LYS A 13 -11.33 18.53 20.34
C LYS A 13 -10.54 17.67 19.38
N ASN A 14 -10.13 16.45 19.75
CA ASN A 14 -9.48 15.54 18.82
C ASN A 14 -10.50 15.04 17.77
N ARG A 15 -10.62 15.76 16.65
CA ARG A 15 -11.53 15.45 15.56
C ARG A 15 -10.94 16.00 14.26
N TYR A 16 -10.61 15.12 13.33
CA TYR A 16 -9.92 15.48 12.08
C TYR A 16 -10.53 14.68 10.94
N TYR A 17 -10.96 15.32 9.87
CA TYR A 17 -11.38 14.66 8.64
C TYR A 17 -10.52 15.16 7.50
N TYR A 18 -9.89 14.20 6.83
CA TYR A 18 -9.12 14.42 5.63
C TYR A 18 -9.97 13.96 4.46
N HIS A 19 -10.09 14.83 3.45
CA HIS A 19 -10.88 14.55 2.26
C HIS A 19 -9.99 14.69 1.04
N TRP A 20 -9.98 13.67 0.20
CA TRP A 20 -9.67 13.86 -1.22
C TRP A 20 -10.97 14.02 -1.98
N ILE A 21 -11.01 14.98 -2.89
CA ILE A 21 -12.19 15.28 -3.69
C ILE A 21 -11.83 15.19 -5.17
N PHE A 22 -12.72 14.61 -5.96
CA PHE A 22 -12.50 14.35 -7.38
C PHE A 22 -13.68 14.86 -8.21
N ASP A 23 -13.38 15.67 -9.21
CA ASP A 23 -14.26 16.04 -10.33
C ASP A 23 -14.00 15.02 -11.43
N THR A 24 -14.97 14.12 -11.59
CA THR A 24 -14.80 12.88 -12.35
C THR A 24 -15.31 13.00 -13.78
N ASP A 25 -16.22 13.95 -14.03
CA ASP A 25 -16.75 14.28 -15.35
C ASP A 25 -16.07 15.52 -15.99
N ASN A 26 -15.21 16.21 -15.23
CA ASN A 26 -14.51 17.45 -15.58
C ASN A 26 -15.45 18.66 -15.80
N ASP A 27 -16.68 18.60 -15.32
CA ASP A 27 -17.68 19.65 -15.40
C ASP A 27 -17.84 20.36 -14.04
N ILE A 28 -17.27 21.56 -13.92
CA ILE A 28 -17.42 22.40 -12.72
C ILE A 28 -18.89 22.77 -12.40
N ALA A 29 -19.83 22.54 -13.31
CA ALA A 29 -21.24 22.81 -13.09
C ALA A 29 -21.94 21.71 -12.29
N THR A 30 -21.42 20.49 -12.26
CA THR A 30 -21.95 19.32 -11.53
C THR A 30 -21.24 19.14 -10.19
N GLY A 31 -21.74 18.23 -9.36
CA GLY A 31 -21.14 17.90 -8.06
C GLY A 31 -21.14 19.02 -7.02
N PHE A 32 -20.27 18.83 -6.01
CA PHE A 32 -19.97 19.79 -4.96
C PHE A 32 -18.94 20.82 -5.44
N LYS A 33 -19.32 22.11 -5.43
CA LYS A 33 -18.40 23.19 -5.81
C LYS A 33 -17.50 23.58 -4.64
N ASN A 34 -16.20 23.42 -4.80
CA ASN A 34 -15.22 23.77 -3.77
C ASN A 34 -14.76 25.24 -3.81
N ASP A 35 -15.43 26.13 -4.55
CA ASP A 35 -15.15 27.58 -4.51
C ASP A 35 -15.63 28.24 -3.21
N ALA A 36 -16.54 27.57 -2.49
CA ALA A 36 -16.95 27.93 -1.15
C ALA A 36 -17.18 26.67 -0.29
N TYR A 37 -16.94 26.81 1.01
CA TYR A 37 -17.24 25.80 2.02
C TYR A 37 -18.01 26.42 3.18
N GLU A 38 -19.14 25.83 3.55
CA GLU A 38 -20.08 26.36 4.57
C GLU A 38 -20.42 27.87 4.39
N GLY A 39 -20.51 28.32 3.14
CA GLY A 39 -20.83 29.71 2.80
C GLY A 39 -19.65 30.69 2.81
N ASN A 40 -18.43 30.21 3.10
CA ASN A 40 -17.21 31.02 3.05
C ASN A 40 -16.41 30.69 1.77
N PRO A 41 -15.90 31.68 1.03
CA PRO A 41 -15.03 31.42 -0.12
C PRO A 41 -13.76 30.68 0.30
N THR A 42 -13.36 29.66 -0.47
CA THR A 42 -12.11 28.91 -0.21
C THR A 42 -10.88 29.65 -0.72
N GLY A 43 -11.05 30.54 -1.70
CA GLY A 43 -9.95 31.31 -2.30
C GLY A 43 -9.13 30.53 -3.34
N LEU A 44 -9.58 29.34 -3.73
CA LEU A 44 -8.96 28.52 -4.77
C LEU A 44 -8.95 29.25 -6.13
N ALA A 45 -7.85 29.14 -6.86
CA ALA A 45 -7.75 29.74 -8.19
C ALA A 45 -8.44 28.88 -9.26
N LYS A 46 -8.46 27.57 -9.06
CA LYS A 46 -9.07 26.55 -9.92
C LYS A 46 -10.04 25.69 -9.10
N PRO A 47 -11.22 26.22 -8.78
CA PRO A 47 -12.26 25.39 -8.19
C PRO A 47 -12.72 24.29 -9.16
N ILE A 48 -13.32 23.24 -8.62
CA ILE A 48 -13.84 22.07 -9.33
C ILE A 48 -15.27 21.75 -8.83
N GLY A 49 -16.01 20.97 -9.63
CA GLY A 49 -17.28 20.37 -9.25
C GLY A 49 -17.04 18.92 -8.86
N ALA A 50 -16.81 18.64 -7.58
CA ALA A 50 -16.43 17.31 -7.12
C ALA A 50 -17.63 16.35 -7.05
N ASP A 51 -17.53 15.21 -7.72
CA ASP A 51 -18.53 14.13 -7.74
C ASP A 51 -18.22 13.02 -6.73
N LEU A 52 -16.99 13.00 -6.22
CA LEU A 52 -16.52 11.93 -5.34
C LEU A 52 -15.69 12.50 -4.20
N PHE A 53 -16.04 12.10 -2.98
CA PHE A 53 -15.25 12.34 -1.77
C PHE A 53 -14.70 11.03 -1.26
N VAL A 54 -13.41 11.00 -0.95
CA VAL A 54 -12.76 9.94 -0.17
C VAL A 54 -12.40 10.53 1.19
N GLN A 55 -13.10 10.11 2.23
CA GLN A 55 -12.94 10.63 3.58
C GLN A 55 -12.19 9.65 4.46
N LEU A 56 -11.24 10.18 5.22
CA LEU A 56 -10.61 9.51 6.35
C LEU A 56 -10.72 10.38 7.60
N GLY A 57 -11.65 10.01 8.49
CA GLY A 57 -11.88 10.71 9.74
C GLY A 57 -11.21 10.08 10.95
N TRP A 58 -10.92 10.92 11.94
CA TRP A 58 -10.53 10.56 13.30
C TRP A 58 -11.39 11.28 14.32
N ARG A 59 -11.72 10.57 15.39
CA ARG A 59 -12.33 11.12 16.60
C ARG A 59 -11.78 10.42 17.82
N ASP A 60 -11.40 11.20 18.82
CA ASP A 60 -10.92 10.69 20.11
C ASP A 60 -9.77 9.67 19.95
N GLY A 61 -8.84 9.94 19.02
CA GLY A 61 -7.66 9.14 18.74
C GLY A 61 -7.91 7.88 17.91
N LYS A 62 -9.11 7.70 17.34
CA LYS A 62 -9.49 6.50 16.57
C LYS A 62 -10.11 6.87 15.22
N PRO A 63 -9.96 6.03 14.19
CA PRO A 63 -10.66 6.21 12.93
C PRO A 63 -12.17 6.35 13.16
N ASN A 64 -12.77 7.35 12.51
CA ASN A 64 -14.18 7.68 12.59
C ASN A 64 -14.65 8.25 11.26
N GLY A 65 -15.18 7.39 10.40
CA GLY A 65 -15.65 7.75 9.06
C GLY A 65 -14.58 7.51 8.01
N VAL A 66 -14.43 6.25 7.62
CA VAL A 66 -13.53 5.77 6.57
C VAL A 66 -14.41 5.28 5.42
N TYR A 67 -14.74 6.16 4.50
CA TYR A 67 -15.63 5.82 3.40
C TYR A 67 -15.44 6.75 2.20
N ALA A 68 -15.93 6.31 1.05
CA ALA A 68 -16.03 7.10 -0.17
C ALA A 68 -17.49 7.27 -0.58
N TYR A 69 -17.88 8.44 -1.09
CA TYR A 69 -19.28 8.80 -1.33
C TYR A 69 -19.42 9.92 -2.37
N ASP A 70 -20.63 10.07 -2.93
CA ASP A 70 -21.02 11.21 -3.74
C ASP A 70 -21.44 12.36 -2.81
N PRO A 71 -20.80 13.55 -2.85
CA PRO A 71 -21.12 14.64 -1.95
C PRO A 71 -22.48 15.30 -2.21
N VAL A 72 -23.17 14.97 -3.30
CA VAL A 72 -24.55 15.41 -3.59
C VAL A 72 -25.58 14.46 -2.96
N ASP A 73 -25.22 13.21 -2.73
CA ASP A 73 -26.04 12.17 -2.08
C ASP A 73 -25.19 11.42 -1.02
N ASP A 74 -24.96 12.10 0.11
CA ASP A 74 -24.08 11.62 1.19
C ASP A 74 -24.72 10.54 2.09
N ASP A 75 -25.97 10.17 1.81
CA ASP A 75 -26.68 9.08 2.51
C ASP A 75 -26.21 7.68 2.06
N VAL A 76 -25.48 7.57 0.94
CA VAL A 76 -25.02 6.30 0.36
C VAL A 76 -23.52 6.30 0.16
N HIS A 77 -22.83 5.41 0.89
CA HIS A 77 -21.41 5.16 0.68
C HIS A 77 -21.19 4.24 -0.52
N LEU A 78 -20.20 4.57 -1.34
CA LEU A 78 -19.68 3.72 -2.41
C LEU A 78 -18.75 2.64 -1.86
N VAL A 79 -17.93 3.02 -0.88
CA VAL A 79 -16.95 2.16 -0.22
C VAL A 79 -16.92 2.47 1.26
N ASP A 80 -16.92 1.45 2.11
CA ASP A 80 -16.70 1.54 3.56
C ASP A 80 -15.40 0.81 3.93
N ASP A 81 -14.75 1.28 4.99
CA ASP A 81 -13.62 0.60 5.65
C ASP A 81 -12.46 0.21 4.69
N TYR A 82 -12.18 1.07 3.71
CA TYR A 82 -11.06 0.85 2.78
C TYR A 82 -9.71 0.82 3.50
N THR A 83 -8.73 0.16 2.88
CA THR A 83 -7.40 0.01 3.47
C THR A 83 -6.64 1.34 3.44
N PHE A 84 -6.08 1.72 4.59
CA PHE A 84 -5.23 2.90 4.72
C PHE A 84 -4.06 2.64 5.67
N SER A 85 -3.02 3.47 5.57
CA SER A 85 -1.90 3.49 6.50
C SER A 85 -1.50 4.92 6.84
N VAL A 86 -0.94 5.10 8.03
CA VAL A 86 -0.41 6.39 8.48
C VAL A 86 1.02 6.18 8.96
N SER A 87 1.97 6.88 8.35
CA SER A 87 3.40 6.83 8.72
C SER A 87 3.99 8.22 8.66
N GLY A 88 4.64 8.67 9.73
CA GLY A 88 5.11 10.04 9.84
C GLY A 88 3.98 11.03 9.51
N ASP A 89 4.25 11.97 8.61
CA ASP A 89 3.29 13.02 8.22
C ASP A 89 2.48 12.62 6.97
N THR A 90 2.41 11.33 6.65
CA THR A 90 1.78 10.81 5.43
C THR A 90 0.61 9.88 5.75
N ILE A 91 -0.50 10.10 5.04
CA ILE A 91 -1.66 9.20 4.98
C ILE A 91 -1.66 8.56 3.58
N SER A 92 -1.77 7.25 3.53
CA SER A 92 -1.94 6.48 2.28
C SER A 92 -3.26 5.72 2.31
N ALA A 93 -3.96 5.66 1.18
CA ALA A 93 -5.19 4.89 1.02
C ALA A 93 -5.10 4.03 -0.25
N VAL A 94 -5.70 2.84 -0.20
CA VAL A 94 -5.78 1.91 -1.33
C VAL A 94 -7.26 1.60 -1.57
N ILE A 95 -7.76 2.02 -2.73
CA ILE A 95 -9.15 1.84 -3.15
C ILE A 95 -9.16 1.45 -4.62
N ALA A 96 -9.95 0.43 -4.99
CA ALA A 96 -10.06 0.03 -6.38
C ALA A 96 -10.84 1.10 -7.18
N LEU A 97 -10.35 1.44 -8.37
CA LEU A 97 -11.04 2.41 -9.24
C LEU A 97 -12.49 1.99 -9.53
N SER A 98 -12.74 0.68 -9.71
CA SER A 98 -14.08 0.14 -9.94
C SER A 98 -15.06 0.43 -8.81
N ASP A 99 -14.59 0.40 -7.57
CA ASP A 99 -15.43 0.60 -6.39
C ASP A 99 -15.81 2.08 -6.25
N LEU A 100 -15.00 2.96 -6.85
CA LEU A 100 -15.25 4.40 -6.99
C LEU A 100 -16.02 4.76 -8.27
N GLY A 101 -16.37 3.79 -9.12
CA GLY A 101 -16.99 4.04 -10.42
C GLY A 101 -16.05 4.68 -11.46
N LEU A 102 -14.75 4.65 -11.22
CA LEU A 102 -13.71 5.25 -12.06
C LEU A 102 -13.09 4.23 -13.01
N THR A 103 -12.48 4.73 -14.09
CA THR A 103 -11.85 3.88 -15.11
C THR A 103 -10.41 4.30 -15.42
N ALA A 104 -9.58 3.31 -15.74
CA ALA A 104 -8.24 3.54 -16.26
C ALA A 104 -8.31 4.31 -17.60
N GLY A 105 -7.44 5.31 -17.75
CA GLY A 105 -7.38 6.24 -18.87
C GLY A 105 -8.26 7.49 -18.71
N GLN A 106 -9.16 7.52 -17.71
CA GLN A 106 -9.99 8.68 -17.42
C GLN A 106 -9.15 9.84 -16.88
N GLU A 107 -9.42 11.05 -17.37
CA GLU A 107 -8.91 12.28 -16.75
C GLU A 107 -9.88 12.72 -15.67
N VAL A 108 -9.36 13.03 -14.49
CA VAL A 108 -10.10 13.64 -13.38
C VAL A 108 -9.38 14.91 -12.96
N ARG A 109 -10.08 15.82 -12.28
CA ARG A 109 -9.43 16.82 -11.44
C ARG A 109 -9.55 16.42 -10.00
N TYR A 110 -8.54 16.73 -9.20
CA TYR A 110 -8.55 16.40 -7.79
C TYR A 110 -8.02 17.56 -6.95
N SER A 111 -8.50 17.61 -5.72
CA SER A 111 -8.10 18.54 -4.68
C SER A 111 -8.22 17.79 -3.34
N ALA A 112 -7.83 18.43 -2.26
CA ALA A 112 -7.98 17.89 -0.92
C ALA A 112 -8.27 19.02 0.06
N PHE A 113 -8.91 18.67 1.17
CA PHE A 113 -9.02 19.58 2.30
C PHE A 113 -9.02 18.84 3.62
N GLN A 114 -8.65 19.56 4.68
CA GLN A 114 -8.77 19.07 6.03
C GLN A 114 -9.78 19.93 6.80
N GLU A 115 -10.73 19.29 7.45
CA GLU A 115 -11.65 19.93 8.39
C GLU A 115 -11.56 19.31 9.78
N GLY A 116 -11.84 20.09 10.83
CA GLY A 116 -11.84 19.61 12.21
C GLY A 116 -11.11 20.53 13.18
N ALA A 117 -10.26 19.95 14.03
CA ALA A 117 -9.61 20.58 15.17
C ALA A 117 -8.50 21.59 14.79
N SER A 118 -8.82 22.50 13.87
CA SER A 118 -7.96 23.55 13.33
C SER A 118 -8.63 24.89 13.57
N ASP A 119 -7.93 25.83 14.23
CA ASP A 119 -8.24 27.27 14.29
C ASP A 119 -9.73 27.69 14.30
N GLY A 120 -10.57 26.98 15.07
CA GLY A 120 -12.00 27.26 15.16
C GLY A 120 -12.83 26.73 13.99
N TRP A 121 -12.53 25.52 13.49
CA TRP A 121 -13.10 24.89 12.29
C TRP A 121 -12.63 25.52 10.97
N ALA A 122 -11.46 26.16 10.97
CA ALA A 122 -10.86 26.61 9.74
C ALA A 122 -10.55 25.41 8.84
N VAL A 123 -10.92 25.51 7.57
CA VAL A 123 -10.68 24.48 6.57
C VAL A 123 -9.54 24.92 5.67
N ASP A 124 -8.55 24.05 5.51
CA ASP A 124 -7.43 24.29 4.60
C ASP A 124 -7.65 23.48 3.31
N PHE A 125 -7.82 24.18 2.19
CA PHE A 125 -8.01 23.58 0.87
C PHE A 125 -6.71 23.62 0.08
N VAL A 126 -6.42 22.52 -0.60
CA VAL A 126 -5.32 22.41 -1.55
C VAL A 126 -5.80 22.78 -2.95
N GLU A 127 -4.99 23.52 -3.69
CA GLU A 127 -5.27 23.87 -5.08
C GLU A 127 -5.50 22.64 -5.96
N SER A 128 -6.49 22.71 -6.86
CA SER A 128 -6.84 21.59 -7.72
C SER A 128 -5.82 21.36 -8.84
N ASP A 129 -5.64 20.10 -9.24
CA ASP A 129 -4.86 19.71 -10.40
C ASP A 129 -5.53 18.58 -11.21
N SER A 130 -5.05 18.36 -12.43
CA SER A 130 -5.52 17.30 -13.31
C SER A 130 -4.69 16.02 -13.15
N LEU A 131 -5.37 14.87 -13.14
CA LEU A 131 -4.77 13.55 -13.08
C LEU A 131 -5.40 12.66 -14.15
N THR A 132 -4.57 12.08 -15.03
CA THR A 132 -5.00 10.92 -15.81
C THR A 132 -4.87 9.68 -14.93
N LEU A 133 -5.99 9.07 -14.57
CA LEU A 133 -6.04 7.80 -13.85
C LEU A 133 -5.41 6.74 -14.72
N LYS A 134 -4.18 6.34 -14.41
CA LYS A 134 -3.60 5.18 -15.08
C LYS A 134 -4.13 3.96 -14.38
N GLY A 135 -4.67 3.02 -15.15
CA GLY A 135 -4.75 1.66 -14.65
C GLY A 135 -3.33 1.21 -14.34
N ALA A 136 -3.18 0.35 -13.33
CA ALA A 136 -1.94 -0.40 -13.17
C ALA A 136 -1.57 -0.91 -14.56
N ALA A 137 -0.33 -0.63 -15.00
CA ALA A 137 0.14 -1.28 -16.19
C ALA A 137 -0.13 -2.77 -15.98
N SER A 138 -0.92 -3.40 -16.86
CA SER A 138 -0.93 -4.86 -16.95
C SER A 138 0.41 -5.23 -17.57
N ALA A 139 1.47 -4.96 -16.82
CA ALA A 139 2.76 -5.53 -17.05
C ALA A 139 2.55 -7.04 -17.06
N PRO A 140 3.22 -7.77 -17.96
CA PRO A 140 3.14 -9.22 -17.96
C PRO A 140 3.51 -9.70 -16.55
N VAL A 141 2.49 -10.14 -15.82
CA VAL A 141 2.65 -10.71 -14.50
C VAL A 141 3.04 -12.16 -14.74
N THR A 142 4.26 -12.51 -14.36
CA THR A 142 4.55 -13.92 -14.16
C THR A 142 4.06 -14.30 -12.78
N SER A 143 3.43 -15.46 -12.66
CA SER A 143 3.03 -16.01 -11.37
C SER A 143 3.41 -17.47 -11.27
N VAL A 144 3.89 -17.88 -10.10
CA VAL A 144 4.24 -19.26 -9.79
C VAL A 144 3.47 -19.66 -8.56
N ASP A 145 2.62 -20.67 -8.70
CA ASP A 145 1.91 -21.30 -7.58
C ASP A 145 2.81 -22.34 -6.91
N ASP A 146 2.70 -22.42 -5.59
CA ASP A 146 3.41 -23.36 -4.75
C ASP A 146 2.39 -24.15 -3.90
N PRO A 147 2.46 -25.49 -3.84
CA PRO A 147 1.53 -26.28 -3.05
C PRO A 147 1.84 -26.16 -1.55
N SER A 148 0.80 -26.21 -0.71
CA SER A 148 1.00 -26.26 0.74
C SER A 148 1.73 -27.54 1.14
N ASP A 149 2.99 -27.40 1.56
CA ASP A 149 3.86 -28.53 1.89
C ASP A 149 4.70 -28.31 3.16
N MET A 150 4.53 -27.16 3.82
CA MET A 150 5.10 -26.87 5.14
C MET A 150 4.08 -27.00 6.27
N ALA A 151 4.58 -27.33 7.47
CA ALA A 151 3.74 -27.41 8.68
C ALA A 151 3.32 -26.04 9.24
N ASP A 152 4.14 -25.00 9.03
CA ASP A 152 3.84 -23.63 9.42
C ASP A 152 3.34 -22.87 8.19
N SER A 153 2.04 -22.59 8.16
CA SER A 153 1.40 -21.95 7.02
C SER A 153 1.87 -20.51 6.77
N SER A 154 2.40 -19.82 7.79
CA SER A 154 2.91 -18.45 7.61
C SER A 154 4.25 -18.44 6.88
N GLY A 155 5.04 -19.52 7.00
CA GLY A 155 6.25 -19.73 6.20
C GLY A 155 6.03 -20.50 4.90
N ASP A 156 4.81 -20.99 4.67
CA ASP A 156 4.43 -21.83 3.51
C ASP A 156 3.99 -20.93 2.36
N ILE A 157 4.84 -20.79 1.34
CA ILE A 157 4.55 -19.94 0.19
C ILE A 157 3.40 -20.59 -0.60
N LYS A 158 2.50 -19.75 -1.10
CA LYS A 158 1.34 -20.16 -1.90
C LYS A 158 1.47 -19.70 -3.34
N ASN A 159 1.95 -18.48 -3.54
CA ASN A 159 2.15 -17.90 -4.86
C ASN A 159 3.16 -16.77 -4.80
N ILE A 160 3.96 -16.62 -5.84
CA ILE A 160 4.72 -15.40 -6.10
C ILE A 160 4.30 -14.80 -7.43
N SER A 161 4.36 -13.47 -7.53
CA SER A 161 4.27 -12.78 -8.81
C SER A 161 5.23 -11.61 -8.89
N ALA A 162 5.61 -11.27 -10.13
CA ALA A 162 6.52 -10.16 -10.41
C ALA A 162 6.07 -9.45 -11.69
N HIS A 163 6.22 -8.13 -11.68
CA HIS A 163 5.99 -7.28 -12.84
C HIS A 163 6.82 -5.99 -12.76
N VAL A 164 6.98 -5.29 -13.88
CA VAL A 164 7.69 -3.99 -13.93
C VAL A 164 6.67 -2.88 -14.19
N GLU A 165 6.68 -1.86 -13.34
CA GLU A 165 5.85 -0.66 -13.50
C GLU A 165 6.73 0.59 -13.43
N GLY A 166 6.77 1.36 -14.52
CA GLY A 166 7.73 2.45 -14.65
C GLY A 166 9.16 1.92 -14.68
N ASP A 167 10.01 2.48 -13.81
CA ASP A 167 11.40 2.05 -13.63
C ASP A 167 11.58 1.05 -12.47
N ASN A 168 10.48 0.65 -11.81
CA ASN A 168 10.53 -0.19 -10.62
C ASN A 168 10.10 -1.64 -10.90
N LEU A 169 10.70 -2.58 -10.17
CA LEU A 169 10.28 -3.97 -10.08
C LEU A 169 9.28 -4.14 -8.92
N HIS A 170 8.09 -4.61 -9.24
CA HIS A 170 7.00 -4.85 -8.29
C HIS A 170 6.87 -6.35 -8.04
N LEU A 171 6.99 -6.74 -6.79
CA LEU A 171 6.96 -8.13 -6.34
C LEU A 171 5.79 -8.36 -5.41
N SER A 172 5.14 -9.51 -5.54
CA SER A 172 4.13 -9.98 -4.60
C SER A 172 4.43 -11.42 -4.20
N MET A 173 4.18 -11.74 -2.95
CA MET A 173 4.23 -13.10 -2.41
C MET A 173 3.01 -13.30 -1.53
N THR A 174 2.31 -14.42 -1.72
CA THR A 174 1.26 -14.87 -0.82
C THR A 174 1.70 -16.14 -0.11
N VAL A 175 1.29 -16.28 1.14
CA VAL A 175 1.51 -17.48 1.95
C VAL A 175 0.17 -18.15 2.25
N TYR A 176 0.19 -19.38 2.77
CA TYR A 176 -1.06 -20.05 3.19
C TYR A 176 -1.60 -19.53 4.54
N GLY A 177 -0.75 -18.90 5.35
CA GLY A 177 -1.07 -18.31 6.65
C GLY A 177 -1.07 -16.77 6.61
N THR A 178 -0.34 -16.16 7.55
CA THR A 178 -0.21 -14.70 7.66
C THR A 178 1.21 -14.29 7.25
N ALA A 179 1.36 -13.34 6.33
CA ALA A 179 2.68 -13.04 5.77
C ALA A 179 3.58 -12.17 6.68
N ALA A 180 2.98 -11.44 7.63
CA ALA A 180 3.67 -10.74 8.72
C ALA A 180 3.08 -11.16 10.07
N PRO A 181 3.29 -12.42 10.49
CA PRO A 181 2.67 -12.94 11.69
C PRO A 181 3.23 -12.21 12.92
N SER A 182 2.36 -11.86 13.86
CA SER A 182 2.80 -11.39 15.17
C SER A 182 3.45 -12.53 15.96
N VAL A 183 4.08 -12.19 17.09
CA VAL A 183 4.62 -13.21 18.00
C VAL A 183 3.51 -14.15 18.49
N ASP A 184 2.30 -13.62 18.71
CA ASP A 184 1.15 -14.38 19.18
C ASP A 184 0.56 -15.30 18.10
N ASP A 185 0.79 -14.98 16.82
CA ASP A 185 0.39 -15.82 15.69
C ASP A 185 1.36 -16.99 15.44
N THR A 186 2.47 -17.04 16.18
CA THR A 186 3.51 -18.06 15.97
C THR A 186 3.12 -19.37 16.66
N PRO A 187 3.16 -20.52 15.96
CA PRO A 187 2.83 -21.81 16.57
C PRO A 187 3.68 -22.15 17.80
N GLU A 188 3.06 -22.85 18.77
CA GLU A 188 3.75 -23.23 20.01
C GLU A 188 5.03 -24.02 19.72
N GLY A 189 6.14 -23.62 20.36
CA GLY A 189 7.46 -24.23 20.17
C GLY A 189 8.24 -23.71 18.96
N MET A 190 7.67 -22.84 18.14
CA MET A 190 8.37 -22.16 17.04
C MET A 190 8.89 -20.77 17.45
N LYS A 191 9.79 -20.22 16.65
CA LYS A 191 10.31 -18.86 16.81
C LYS A 191 9.71 -17.98 15.73
N ASN A 192 9.23 -16.79 16.09
CA ASN A 192 8.77 -15.81 15.11
C ASN A 192 9.97 -15.27 14.32
N ARG A 193 10.33 -15.96 13.23
CA ARG A 193 11.48 -15.64 12.39
C ARG A 193 11.24 -16.17 10.98
N TYR A 194 10.98 -15.26 10.06
CA TYR A 194 10.63 -15.54 8.67
C TYR A 194 11.54 -14.70 7.78
N TYR A 195 12.13 -15.29 6.74
CA TYR A 195 12.83 -14.56 5.70
C TYR A 195 12.24 -14.99 4.38
N TYR A 196 11.56 -14.05 3.73
CA TYR A 196 10.99 -14.25 2.42
C TYR A 196 12.00 -13.77 1.39
N HIS A 197 12.29 -14.62 0.41
CA HIS A 197 13.28 -14.35 -0.64
C HIS A 197 12.65 -14.50 -2.01
N TRP A 198 12.82 -13.49 -2.85
CA TRP A 198 12.67 -13.65 -4.30
C TRP A 198 14.05 -13.84 -4.91
N LEU A 199 14.18 -14.85 -5.76
CA LEU A 199 15.41 -15.24 -6.44
C LEU A 199 15.28 -14.90 -7.93
N PHE A 200 16.25 -14.17 -8.47
CA PHE A 200 16.28 -13.78 -9.88
C PHE A 200 17.53 -14.32 -10.55
N ASP A 201 17.33 -15.11 -11.60
CA ASP A 201 18.36 -15.50 -12.56
C ASP A 201 18.30 -14.48 -13.71
N THR A 202 19.27 -13.55 -13.72
CA THR A 202 19.24 -12.36 -14.57
C THR A 202 19.97 -12.55 -15.88
N ASP A 203 20.90 -13.52 -15.92
CA ASP A 203 21.65 -13.87 -17.12
C ASP A 203 21.11 -15.15 -17.83
N SER A 204 20.14 -15.84 -17.21
CA SER A 204 19.55 -17.10 -17.67
C SER A 204 20.56 -18.25 -17.77
N ASP A 205 21.63 -18.20 -16.98
CA ASP A 205 22.64 -19.26 -16.87
C ASP A 205 22.61 -19.90 -15.48
N ILE A 206 22.00 -21.08 -15.39
CA ILE A 206 21.98 -21.88 -14.14
C ILE A 206 23.39 -22.20 -13.58
N ALA A 207 24.46 -22.05 -14.36
CA ALA A 207 25.81 -22.28 -13.89
C ALA A 207 26.39 -21.12 -13.05
N THR A 208 25.84 -19.91 -13.15
CA THR A 208 26.23 -18.71 -12.40
C THR A 208 25.33 -18.50 -11.18
N GLY A 209 25.70 -17.57 -10.31
CA GLY A 209 24.91 -17.22 -9.12
C GLY A 209 24.79 -18.31 -8.04
N PHE A 210 23.82 -18.11 -7.15
CA PHE A 210 23.42 -19.05 -6.10
C PHE A 210 22.45 -20.10 -6.63
N LYS A 211 22.84 -21.38 -6.53
CA LYS A 211 21.99 -22.51 -6.94
C LYS A 211 20.97 -22.85 -5.86
N ASN A 212 19.69 -22.84 -6.22
CA ASN A 212 18.59 -23.14 -5.29
C ASN A 212 18.16 -24.62 -5.28
N ASP A 213 18.96 -25.55 -5.83
CA ASP A 213 18.70 -26.99 -5.78
C ASP A 213 18.99 -27.61 -4.40
N ALA A 214 19.74 -26.90 -3.55
CA ALA A 214 19.97 -27.25 -2.15
C ALA A 214 20.03 -26.01 -1.25
N TYR A 215 19.57 -26.17 -0.01
CA TYR A 215 19.65 -25.15 1.04
C TYR A 215 20.24 -25.76 2.32
N GLU A 216 21.30 -25.15 2.85
CA GLU A 216 22.08 -25.67 4.00
C GLU A 216 22.47 -27.15 3.89
N GLY A 217 22.76 -27.61 2.67
CA GLY A 217 23.15 -28.99 2.36
C GLY A 217 21.99 -29.98 2.20
N ASN A 218 20.74 -29.54 2.33
CA ASN A 218 19.56 -30.34 2.08
C ASN A 218 18.97 -30.03 0.70
N SER A 219 18.56 -31.07 -0.04
CA SER A 219 17.88 -30.90 -1.33
C SER A 219 16.57 -30.14 -1.15
N THR A 220 16.30 -29.15 -2.01
CA THR A 220 15.03 -28.41 -2.01
C THR A 220 13.90 -29.17 -2.71
N GLY A 221 14.23 -30.18 -3.53
CA GLY A 221 13.24 -30.96 -4.27
C GLY A 221 12.70 -30.27 -5.52
N LEU A 222 13.23 -29.10 -5.88
CA LEU A 222 12.84 -28.37 -7.08
C LEU A 222 13.10 -29.17 -8.36
N THR A 223 12.14 -29.15 -9.28
CA THR A 223 12.27 -29.82 -10.59
C THR A 223 13.00 -28.97 -11.63
N LYS A 224 13.04 -27.66 -11.43
CA LYS A 224 13.66 -26.66 -12.31
C LYS A 224 14.41 -25.64 -11.45
N PRO A 225 15.58 -25.99 -10.89
CA PRO A 225 16.40 -25.04 -10.17
C PRO A 225 16.93 -23.94 -11.11
N ILE A 226 17.35 -22.82 -10.51
CA ILE A 226 17.94 -21.66 -11.18
C ILE A 226 19.28 -21.30 -10.52
N GLY A 227 20.09 -20.50 -11.23
CA GLY A 227 21.27 -19.82 -10.69
C GLY A 227 20.90 -18.37 -10.40
N ALA A 228 20.64 -18.02 -9.15
CA ALA A 228 20.18 -16.68 -8.79
C ALA A 228 21.35 -15.70 -8.70
N ASP A 229 21.29 -14.59 -9.44
CA ASP A 229 22.27 -13.49 -9.40
C ASP A 229 21.82 -12.34 -8.48
N LEU A 230 20.53 -12.31 -8.15
CA LEU A 230 19.93 -11.28 -7.31
C LEU A 230 18.94 -11.93 -6.35
N VAL A 231 19.05 -11.54 -5.08
CA VAL A 231 18.09 -11.89 -4.03
C VAL A 231 17.45 -10.61 -3.52
N VAL A 232 16.12 -10.59 -3.46
CA VAL A 232 15.35 -9.58 -2.73
C VAL A 232 14.83 -10.22 -1.45
N GLN A 233 15.18 -9.66 -0.29
CA GLN A 233 14.84 -10.21 1.02
C GLN A 233 13.92 -9.28 1.82
N LEU A 234 12.82 -9.84 2.30
CA LEU A 234 12.06 -9.31 3.43
C LEU A 234 12.22 -10.22 4.65
N GLY A 235 13.03 -9.79 5.61
CA GLY A 235 13.17 -10.42 6.91
C GLY A 235 12.11 -9.94 7.89
N TRP A 236 11.57 -10.86 8.68
CA TRP A 236 10.58 -10.61 9.73
C TRP A 236 10.97 -11.38 10.99
N ARG A 237 11.05 -10.68 12.12
CA ARG A 237 11.48 -11.27 13.38
C ARG A 237 10.82 -10.58 14.56
N ASP A 238 10.34 -11.38 15.50
CA ASP A 238 9.70 -10.89 16.72
C ASP A 238 8.54 -9.90 16.42
N GLY A 239 7.77 -10.18 15.37
CA GLY A 239 6.61 -9.38 14.95
C GLY A 239 6.94 -8.07 14.22
N LYS A 240 8.16 -7.90 13.70
CA LYS A 240 8.60 -6.69 13.01
C LYS A 240 9.62 -6.97 11.90
N PRO A 241 9.84 -6.04 10.96
CA PRO A 241 10.88 -6.18 9.95
C PRO A 241 12.28 -6.35 10.56
N ASN A 242 13.08 -7.23 9.97
CA ASN A 242 14.46 -7.50 10.36
C ASN A 242 15.32 -7.88 9.15
N GLY A 243 15.66 -6.88 8.34
CA GLY A 243 16.48 -7.01 7.13
C GLY A 243 15.63 -6.89 5.87
N VAL A 244 15.63 -5.70 5.27
CA VAL A 244 14.89 -5.38 4.05
C VAL A 244 15.91 -4.86 3.04
N TYR A 245 16.37 -5.74 2.16
CA TYR A 245 17.43 -5.38 1.22
C TYR A 245 17.46 -6.32 0.01
N ALA A 246 18.10 -5.86 -1.06
CA ALA A 246 18.42 -6.63 -2.24
C ALA A 246 19.94 -6.75 -2.39
N TYR A 247 20.44 -7.93 -2.78
CA TYR A 247 21.88 -8.22 -2.81
C TYR A 247 22.23 -9.26 -3.88
N ASP A 248 23.51 -9.30 -4.26
CA ASP A 248 24.10 -10.40 -5.03
C ASP A 248 24.40 -11.55 -4.07
N PRO A 249 23.81 -12.75 -4.23
CA PRO A 249 24.00 -13.85 -3.29
C PRO A 249 25.41 -14.48 -3.33
N VAL A 250 26.28 -14.06 -4.25
CA VAL A 250 27.70 -14.42 -4.26
C VAL A 250 28.54 -13.48 -3.39
N ASP A 251 28.05 -12.26 -3.12
CA ASP A 251 28.66 -11.26 -2.24
C ASP A 251 27.57 -10.60 -1.37
N ASP A 252 27.11 -11.33 -0.37
CA ASP A 252 26.00 -10.93 0.51
C ASP A 252 26.39 -9.86 1.55
N ASP A 253 27.66 -9.47 1.61
CA ASP A 253 28.16 -8.36 2.43
C ASP A 253 27.83 -6.97 1.82
N VAL A 254 27.42 -6.92 0.55
CA VAL A 254 27.11 -5.67 -0.18
C VAL A 254 25.67 -5.63 -0.63
N HIS A 255 24.88 -4.77 -0.01
CA HIS A 255 23.51 -4.51 -0.44
C HIS A 255 23.48 -3.60 -1.67
N LEU A 256 22.67 -3.98 -2.65
CA LEU A 256 22.36 -3.19 -3.84
C LEU A 256 21.29 -2.14 -3.53
N VAL A 257 20.31 -2.51 -2.71
CA VAL A 257 19.22 -1.67 -2.23
C VAL A 257 18.95 -2.01 -0.78
N ASP A 258 18.77 -1.00 0.07
CA ASP A 258 18.33 -1.12 1.45
C ASP A 258 16.96 -0.44 1.63
N ASP A 259 16.18 -0.92 2.59
CA ASP A 259 14.94 -0.29 3.07
C ASP A 259 13.95 0.07 1.94
N TYR A 260 13.83 -0.82 0.95
CA TYR A 260 12.88 -0.66 -0.16
C TYR A 260 11.43 -0.63 0.35
N ASN A 261 10.54 -0.02 -0.44
CA ASN A 261 9.14 0.10 -0.06
C ASN A 261 8.45 -1.28 -0.09
N PHE A 262 7.75 -1.62 0.99
CA PHE A 262 6.92 -2.82 1.05
C PHE A 262 5.65 -2.57 1.87
N SER A 263 4.65 -3.41 1.64
CA SER A 263 3.43 -3.49 2.45
C SER A 263 3.10 -4.96 2.70
N VAL A 264 2.40 -5.20 3.82
CA VAL A 264 1.88 -6.53 4.14
C VAL A 264 0.41 -6.39 4.51
N SER A 265 -0.43 -7.23 3.91
CA SER A 265 -1.87 -7.28 4.18
C SER A 265 -2.33 -8.74 4.18
N GLY A 266 -2.79 -9.21 5.33
CA GLY A 266 -3.24 -10.59 5.52
C GLY A 266 -2.17 -11.62 5.14
N ASP A 267 -2.45 -12.39 4.09
CA ASP A 267 -1.59 -13.44 3.55
C ASP A 267 -0.59 -12.94 2.50
N THR A 268 -0.54 -11.64 2.21
CA THR A 268 0.17 -11.07 1.07
C THR A 268 1.23 -10.05 1.48
N ILE A 269 2.46 -10.22 0.96
CA ILE A 269 3.53 -9.21 0.93
C ILE A 269 3.59 -8.59 -0.46
N SER A 270 3.73 -7.27 -0.53
CA SER A 270 4.03 -6.53 -1.75
C SER A 270 5.28 -5.69 -1.57
N ALA A 271 6.17 -5.65 -2.55
CA ALA A 271 7.42 -4.89 -2.52
C ALA A 271 7.65 -4.14 -3.84
N VAL A 272 8.27 -2.96 -3.74
CA VAL A 272 8.64 -2.11 -4.88
C VAL A 272 10.13 -1.83 -4.80
N ILE A 273 10.88 -2.35 -5.76
CA ILE A 273 12.34 -2.24 -5.85
C ILE A 273 12.71 -1.23 -6.96
N PRO A 274 13.49 -0.19 -6.66
CA PRO A 274 13.91 0.82 -7.64
C PRO A 274 15.06 0.37 -8.55
#